data_AF-A0A417J8J2-F1
#
_entry.id   AF-A0A417J8J2-F1
#
_cell.length_a   1.000
_cell.length_b   1.000
_cell.length_c   1.000
_cell.angle_alpha   90.00
_cell.angle_beta   90.00
_cell.angle_gamma   90.00
#
_symmetry.space_group_name_H-M   'P 1'
#
loop_
_entity.id
_entity.type
_entity.pdbx_description
1 polymer ?
#
loop_
_entity_poly.entity_id
_entity_poly.type
_entity_poly.pdbx_seq_one_letter_code
_entity_poly.pdbx_strand_id
1 'polypeptide(L)'
;MIGIKNETAEAEEVWYRVRKTWADAATQKGAFHSLENAKRCADENEGYSVFDESGKVIYSNATFTPYLVRVSIEDLNIRKGPGTDYDKTGKYTGKGAFTIVEEAEGKGASLWGLLKSYQKNRDGWISMDYAEKV
;
A
#
# COMPACT_ATOMS: atom_id res chain seq x y z
N MET A 1 7.31 54.61 -5.24
CA MET A 1 7.15 53.55 -6.25
C MET A 1 8.18 52.48 -5.92
N ILE A 2 7.76 51.46 -5.17
CA ILE A 2 7.45 50.10 -5.65
C ILE A 2 8.72 49.40 -6.13
N GLY A 3 9.29 48.57 -5.25
CA GLY A 3 10.14 47.44 -5.63
C GLY A 3 9.45 46.17 -5.14
N ILE A 4 8.49 45.67 -5.93
CA ILE A 4 7.88 44.36 -5.68
C ILE A 4 8.96 43.33 -6.02
N LYS A 5 9.54 42.71 -4.99
CA LYS A 5 10.25 41.46 -5.16
C LYS A 5 9.17 40.40 -5.42
N ASN A 6 9.03 39.99 -6.67
CA ASN A 6 8.34 38.76 -7.01
C ASN A 6 9.23 37.60 -6.52
N GLU A 7 9.01 37.15 -5.29
CA GLU A 7 9.40 35.80 -4.89
C GLU A 7 8.43 34.83 -5.55
N THR A 8 8.71 34.49 -6.81
CA THR A 8 8.24 33.21 -7.36
C THR A 8 8.96 32.15 -6.55
N ALA A 9 8.27 31.57 -5.56
CA ALA A 9 8.69 30.30 -4.99
C ALA A 9 8.79 29.31 -6.17
N GLU A 10 10.00 28.90 -6.52
CA GLU A 10 10.21 27.79 -7.45
C GLU A 10 9.41 26.62 -6.91
N ALA A 11 8.39 26.17 -7.66
CA ALA A 11 7.74 24.93 -7.35
C ALA A 11 8.81 23.86 -7.42
N GLU A 12 9.13 23.21 -6.29
CA GLU A 12 10.10 22.11 -6.25
C GLU A 12 9.77 21.15 -7.40
N GLU A 13 10.75 20.89 -8.26
CA GLU A 13 10.59 20.02 -9.43
C GLU A 13 10.37 18.58 -8.96
N VAL A 14 9.12 18.22 -8.64
CA VAL A 14 8.79 16.87 -8.16
C VAL A 14 8.89 15.88 -9.31
N TRP A 15 9.70 14.83 -9.14
CA TRP A 15 9.76 13.70 -10.06
C TRP A 15 8.95 12.50 -9.58
N TYR A 16 8.12 11.98 -10.48
CA TYR A 16 7.37 10.75 -10.31
C TYR A 16 8.00 9.64 -11.14
N ARG A 17 8.56 8.62 -10.48
CA ARG A 17 9.26 7.51 -11.14
C ARG A 17 8.35 6.31 -11.28
N VAL A 18 8.28 5.70 -12.46
CA VAL A 18 7.49 4.50 -12.71
C VAL A 18 8.41 3.29 -12.76
N ARG A 19 8.32 2.40 -11.76
CA ARG A 19 9.18 1.21 -11.57
C ARG A 19 8.36 0.02 -11.05
N LYS A 20 8.91 -1.20 -11.08
CA LYS A 20 8.29 -2.34 -10.37
C LYS A 20 8.52 -2.26 -8.86
N THR A 21 9.75 -1.93 -8.48
CA THR A 21 10.13 -1.65 -7.10
C THR A 21 11.07 -0.45 -7.08
N TRP A 22 11.17 0.24 -5.94
CA TRP A 22 12.12 1.34 -5.82
C TRP A 22 13.58 0.87 -5.99
N ALA A 23 13.91 -0.26 -5.36
CA ALA A 23 15.24 -0.85 -5.34
C ALA A 23 15.72 -1.34 -6.72
N ASP A 24 14.79 -1.77 -7.59
CA ASP A 24 15.11 -2.21 -8.94
C ASP A 24 15.02 -1.06 -9.96
N ALA A 25 16.04 -0.20 -9.94
CA ALA A 25 16.12 0.95 -10.85
C ALA A 25 16.14 0.55 -12.33
N ALA A 26 16.58 -0.66 -12.68
CA ALA A 26 16.63 -1.14 -14.06
C ALA A 26 15.24 -1.31 -14.67
N THR A 27 14.20 -1.46 -13.83
CA THR A 27 12.83 -1.54 -14.31
C THR A 27 12.26 -0.19 -14.73
N GLN A 28 12.92 0.95 -14.49
CA GLN A 28 12.32 2.27 -14.71
C GLN A 28 11.78 2.46 -16.13
N LYS A 29 10.45 2.64 -16.23
CA LYS A 29 9.73 2.91 -17.49
C LYS A 29 9.69 4.39 -17.85
N GLY A 30 9.72 5.26 -16.83
CA GLY A 30 9.73 6.70 -17.01
C GLY A 30 9.94 7.46 -15.71
N ALA A 31 10.21 8.75 -15.87
CA ALA A 31 10.21 9.74 -14.81
C ALA A 31 9.46 10.97 -15.34
N PHE A 32 8.46 11.44 -14.61
CA PHE A 32 7.52 12.47 -15.07
C PHE A 32 7.36 13.55 -14.02
N HIS A 33 7.20 14.81 -14.43
CA HIS A 33 6.72 15.88 -13.54
C HIS A 33 5.19 15.86 -13.35
N SER A 34 4.45 15.21 -14.27
CA SER A 34 3.00 15.05 -14.14
C SER A 34 2.67 13.70 -13.51
N LEU A 35 2.01 13.74 -12.34
CA LEU A 35 1.52 12.54 -11.66
C LEU A 35 0.53 11.76 -12.54
N GLU A 36 -0.32 12.46 -13.30
CA GLU A 36 -1.28 11.81 -14.20
C GLU A 36 -0.58 11.02 -15.30
N ASN A 37 0.45 11.60 -15.92
CA ASN A 37 1.26 10.91 -16.93
C ASN A 37 2.00 9.70 -16.32
N ALA A 38 2.50 9.82 -15.09
CA ALA A 38 3.12 8.71 -14.39
C ALA A 38 2.13 7.58 -14.09
N LYS A 39 0.90 7.90 -13.65
CA LYS A 39 -0.17 6.92 -13.43
C LYS A 39 -0.56 6.20 -14.71
N ARG A 40 -0.76 6.93 -15.81
CA ARG A 40 -1.04 6.32 -17.12
C ARG A 40 0.09 5.38 -17.56
N CYS A 41 1.34 5.80 -17.41
CA CYS A 41 2.49 4.95 -17.72
C CYS A 41 2.51 3.69 -16.83
N ALA A 42 2.19 3.82 -15.53
CA ALA A 42 2.04 2.66 -14.66
C ALA A 42 0.93 1.75 -15.17
N ASP A 43 -0.28 2.26 -15.44
CA ASP A 43 -1.43 1.49 -15.94
C ASP A 43 -1.17 0.71 -17.22
N GLU A 44 -0.39 1.28 -18.15
CA GLU A 44 0.04 0.63 -19.39
C GLU A 44 1.06 -0.50 -19.17
N ASN A 45 1.67 -0.59 -17.98
CA ASN A 45 2.68 -1.59 -17.64
C ASN A 45 2.25 -2.36 -16.39
N GLU A 46 1.70 -3.56 -16.55
CA GLU A 46 1.24 -4.37 -15.41
C GLU A 46 2.35 -4.62 -14.37
N GLY A 47 2.01 -4.42 -13.09
CA GLY A 47 2.93 -4.62 -11.97
C GLY A 47 3.88 -3.45 -11.72
N TYR A 48 3.57 -2.26 -12.26
CA TYR A 48 4.32 -1.04 -12.04
C TYR A 48 3.64 -0.11 -11.04
N SER A 49 4.48 0.64 -10.33
CA SER A 49 4.06 1.63 -9.36
C SER A 49 4.72 2.97 -9.64
N VAL A 50 4.04 4.03 -9.24
CA VAL A 50 4.60 5.38 -9.22
C VAL A 50 5.19 5.63 -7.85
N PHE A 51 6.43 6.07 -7.83
CA PHE A 51 7.19 6.43 -6.64
C PHE A 51 7.46 7.94 -6.65
N ASP A 52 7.43 8.55 -5.47
CA ASP A 52 7.99 9.88 -5.27
C ASP A 52 9.53 9.83 -5.16
N GLU A 53 10.16 10.99 -4.94
CA GLU A 53 11.62 11.11 -4.88
C GLU A 53 12.27 10.39 -3.69
N SER A 54 11.50 10.17 -2.62
CA SER A 54 11.93 9.41 -1.46
C SER A 54 11.86 7.89 -1.69
N GLY A 55 11.25 7.46 -2.80
CA GLY A 55 10.98 6.06 -3.08
C GLY A 55 9.73 5.51 -2.43
N LYS A 56 8.82 6.38 -1.96
CA LYS A 56 7.52 5.98 -1.45
C LYS A 56 6.56 5.74 -2.60
N VAL A 57 5.83 4.63 -2.55
CA VAL A 57 4.76 4.32 -3.52
C VAL A 57 3.60 5.29 -3.31
N ILE A 58 3.22 6.01 -4.36
CA ILE A 58 2.06 6.91 -4.37
C ILE A 58 0.92 6.42 -5.28
N TYR A 59 1.21 5.43 -6.13
CA TYR A 59 0.25 4.72 -6.96
C TYR A 59 0.78 3.34 -7.32
N SER A 60 -0.07 2.32 -7.40
CA SER A 60 0.32 0.99 -7.90
C SER A 60 -0.81 0.41 -8.72
N ASN A 61 -0.50 -0.09 -9.92
CA ASN A 61 -1.43 -0.90 -10.71
C ASN A 61 -1.21 -2.41 -10.50
N ALA A 62 -0.33 -2.78 -9.57
CA ALA A 62 -0.01 -4.17 -9.34
C ALA A 62 -1.24 -4.92 -8.81
N THR A 63 -1.68 -5.94 -9.54
CA THR A 63 -2.72 -6.84 -9.08
C THR A 63 -2.20 -7.61 -7.87
N PHE A 64 -2.83 -7.43 -6.71
CA PHE A 64 -2.49 -8.22 -5.53
C PHE A 64 -2.78 -9.69 -5.81
N THR A 65 -1.77 -10.54 -5.69
CA THR A 65 -1.95 -11.98 -5.83
C THR A 65 -2.28 -12.57 -4.45
N PRO A 66 -3.50 -13.10 -4.24
CA PRO A 66 -3.87 -13.68 -2.97
C PRO A 66 -2.94 -14.82 -2.57
N TYR A 67 -2.62 -14.91 -1.29
CA TYR A 67 -1.76 -15.95 -0.76
C TYR A 67 -2.26 -16.46 0.59
N LEU A 68 -1.77 -17.64 0.98
CA LEU A 68 -2.13 -18.28 2.24
C LEU A 68 -1.18 -17.86 3.35
N VAL A 69 -1.74 -17.60 4.52
CA VAL A 69 -1.00 -17.46 5.77
C VAL A 69 -1.51 -18.41 6.83
N ARG A 70 -0.64 -18.77 7.76
CA ARG A 70 -0.97 -19.52 8.95
C ARG A 70 -0.90 -18.62 10.17
N VAL A 71 -2.04 -18.43 10.84
CA VAL A 71 -2.14 -17.71 12.12
C VAL A 71 -1.81 -18.67 13.27
N SER A 72 -0.96 -18.21 14.19
CA SER A 72 -0.42 -19.02 15.30
C SER A 72 -1.14 -18.84 16.65
N ILE A 73 -1.97 -17.81 16.79
CA ILE A 73 -2.69 -17.48 18.04
C ILE A 73 -4.20 -17.69 17.94
N GLU A 74 -4.87 -17.90 19.07
CA GLU A 74 -6.29 -18.29 19.11
C GLU A 74 -7.25 -17.08 19.04
N ASP A 75 -6.83 -15.92 19.49
CA ASP A 75 -7.68 -14.74 19.69
C ASP A 75 -7.23 -13.52 18.87
N LEU A 76 -6.64 -13.77 17.67
CA LEU A 76 -6.28 -12.69 16.75
C LEU A 76 -7.53 -11.94 16.29
N ASN A 77 -7.68 -10.72 16.81
CA ASN A 77 -8.83 -9.85 16.55
C ASN A 77 -8.93 -9.48 15.06
N ILE A 78 -10.14 -9.57 14.53
CA ILE A 78 -10.46 -9.09 13.18
C ILE A 78 -11.00 -7.66 13.28
N ARG A 79 -10.43 -6.72 12.52
CA ARG A 79 -10.74 -5.28 12.59
C ARG A 79 -11.38 -4.74 11.31
N LYS A 80 -12.17 -3.67 11.47
CA LYS A 80 -12.87 -3.01 10.36
C LYS A 80 -11.94 -2.22 9.41
N GLY A 81 -10.67 -2.04 9.79
CA GLY A 81 -9.66 -1.38 8.98
C GLY A 81 -8.25 -1.79 9.40
N PRO A 82 -7.24 -1.44 8.59
CA PRO A 82 -5.85 -1.80 8.84
C PRO A 82 -5.26 -0.92 9.94
N GLY A 83 -5.56 -1.24 11.20
CA GLY A 83 -5.01 -0.49 12.34
C GLY A 83 -5.70 -0.79 13.66
N THR A 84 -4.97 -0.63 14.75
CA THR A 84 -5.49 -0.77 16.11
C THR A 84 -6.45 0.33 16.53
N ASP A 85 -6.44 1.45 15.82
CA ASP A 85 -7.36 2.59 15.89
C ASP A 85 -8.70 2.34 15.19
N TYR A 86 -8.82 1.26 14.41
CA TYR A 86 -10.10 0.80 13.89
C TYR A 86 -10.80 -0.14 14.87
N ASP A 87 -12.12 -0.03 14.93
CA ASP A 87 -12.99 -0.92 15.69
C ASP A 87 -12.71 -2.39 15.39
N LYS A 88 -12.83 -3.21 16.43
CA LYS A 88 -12.94 -4.67 16.28
C LYS A 88 -14.30 -5.01 15.68
N THR A 89 -14.36 -6.11 14.94
CA THR A 89 -15.63 -6.68 14.45
C THR A 89 -16.38 -7.47 15.54
N GLY A 90 -15.74 -7.73 16.68
CA GLY A 90 -16.22 -8.67 17.71
C GLY A 90 -15.87 -10.13 17.40
N LYS A 91 -15.21 -10.41 16.27
CA LYS A 91 -14.74 -11.74 15.88
C LYS A 91 -13.21 -11.83 15.93
N TYR A 92 -12.71 -13.06 16.00
CA TYR A 92 -11.30 -13.41 15.92
C TYR A 92 -11.11 -14.56 14.90
N THR A 93 -9.90 -14.74 14.38
CA THR A 93 -9.63 -15.79 13.38
C THR A 93 -9.52 -17.18 13.99
N GLY A 94 -8.86 -17.29 15.15
CA GLY A 94 -8.32 -18.57 15.62
C GLY A 94 -7.00 -18.96 14.92
N LYS A 95 -6.41 -20.04 15.42
CA LYS A 95 -5.30 -20.74 14.75
C LYS A 95 -5.81 -21.36 13.46
N GLY A 96 -5.09 -21.22 12.36
CA GLY A 96 -5.53 -21.79 11.09
C GLY A 96 -4.87 -21.15 9.88
N ALA A 97 -5.31 -21.61 8.71
CA ALA A 97 -4.83 -21.12 7.43
C ALA A 97 -5.90 -20.20 6.80
N PHE A 98 -5.47 -19.01 6.37
CA PHE A 98 -6.36 -17.97 5.84
C PHE A 98 -5.80 -17.40 4.54
N THR A 99 -6.69 -17.02 3.62
CA THR A 99 -6.29 -16.32 2.39
C THR A 99 -6.31 -14.81 2.62
N ILE A 100 -5.16 -14.18 2.39
CA ILE A 100 -5.02 -12.72 2.34
C ILE A 100 -5.26 -12.25 0.91
N VAL A 101 -6.01 -11.16 0.74
CA VAL A 101 -6.36 -10.58 -0.58
C VAL A 101 -5.95 -9.11 -0.73
N GLU A 102 -5.48 -8.49 0.33
CA GLU A 102 -4.98 -7.12 0.33
C GLU A 102 -4.05 -6.92 1.51
N GLU A 103 -3.10 -6.00 1.38
CA GLU A 103 -2.20 -5.57 2.45
C GLU A 103 -2.25 -4.05 2.60
N ALA A 104 -2.07 -3.56 3.83
CA ALA A 104 -1.95 -2.14 4.10
C ALA A 104 -1.09 -1.88 5.32
N GLU A 105 -0.39 -0.74 5.30
CA GLU A 105 0.24 -0.18 6.49
C GLU A 105 -0.82 0.35 7.45
N GLY A 106 -0.53 0.28 8.75
CA GLY A 106 -1.51 0.63 9.76
C GLY A 106 -0.98 0.56 11.18
N LYS A 107 -1.58 1.34 12.09
CA LYS A 107 -1.09 1.45 13.47
C LYS A 107 -1.15 0.12 14.21
N GLY A 108 -0.05 -0.29 14.85
CA GLY A 108 -0.03 -1.41 15.79
C GLY A 108 0.16 -2.79 15.16
N ALA A 109 0.66 -2.85 13.93
CA ALA A 109 1.27 -4.04 13.34
C ALA A 109 2.37 -3.62 12.36
N SER A 110 3.30 -4.53 12.00
CA SER A 110 4.22 -4.27 10.88
C SER A 110 3.47 -4.17 9.54
N LEU A 111 2.39 -4.95 9.39
CA LEU A 111 1.52 -4.96 8.23
C LEU A 111 0.14 -5.49 8.61
N TRP A 112 -0.89 -5.07 7.89
CA TRP A 112 -2.25 -5.59 8.00
C TRP A 112 -2.65 -6.35 6.75
N GLY A 113 -3.28 -7.51 6.92
CA GLY A 113 -3.81 -8.33 5.82
C GLY A 113 -5.34 -8.39 5.85
N LEU A 114 -5.98 -8.15 4.70
CA LEU A 114 -7.43 -8.32 4.53
C LEU A 114 -7.76 -9.78 4.23
N LEU A 115 -8.62 -10.37 5.05
CA LEU A 115 -9.12 -11.73 4.86
C LEU A 115 -10.06 -11.81 3.66
N LYS A 116 -9.89 -12.83 2.81
CA LYS A 116 -10.75 -13.09 1.64
C LYS A 116 -12.25 -13.11 1.96
N SER A 117 -12.63 -13.67 3.11
CA SER A 117 -14.03 -13.76 3.55
C SER A 117 -14.66 -12.39 3.88
N TYR A 118 -13.85 -11.35 4.07
CA TYR A 118 -14.28 -9.99 4.40
C TYR A 118 -14.03 -9.00 3.26
N GLN A 119 -13.51 -9.45 2.11
CA GLN A 119 -13.08 -8.59 1.01
C GLN A 119 -14.19 -7.67 0.48
N LYS A 120 -15.45 -8.15 0.52
CA LYS A 120 -16.61 -7.42 -0.03
C LYS A 120 -16.83 -6.08 0.68
N ASN A 121 -16.68 -6.05 2.01
CA ASN A 121 -16.90 -4.87 2.83
C ASN A 121 -15.58 -4.25 3.33
N ARG A 122 -14.44 -4.92 3.06
CA ARG A 122 -13.10 -4.53 3.51
C ARG A 122 -13.00 -4.31 5.02
N ASP A 123 -13.72 -5.11 5.81
CA ASP A 123 -13.89 -4.98 7.25
C ASP A 123 -13.31 -6.17 8.03
N GLY A 124 -12.29 -6.86 7.47
CA GLY A 124 -11.69 -8.04 8.07
C GLY A 124 -10.17 -8.06 8.05
N TRP A 125 -9.58 -7.05 8.66
CA TRP A 125 -8.13 -6.88 8.74
C TRP A 125 -7.55 -7.57 9.97
N ILE A 126 -6.44 -8.27 9.77
CA ILE A 126 -5.66 -8.92 10.84
C ILE A 126 -4.22 -8.42 10.83
N SER A 127 -3.59 -8.40 12.01
CA SER A 127 -2.16 -8.11 12.12
C SER A 127 -1.36 -9.29 11.55
N MET A 128 -0.42 -8.97 10.66
CA MET A 128 0.46 -9.96 10.04
C MET A 128 1.62 -10.37 10.94
N ASP A 129 1.82 -9.71 12.09
CA ASP A 129 2.86 -10.08 13.07
C ASP A 129 2.62 -11.47 13.71
N TYR A 130 1.39 -11.98 13.60
CA TYR A 130 0.96 -13.28 14.13
C TYR A 130 0.67 -14.30 13.02
N ALA A 131 1.06 -13.99 11.77
CA ALA A 131 0.76 -14.79 10.60
C ALA A 131 2.02 -15.03 9.77
N GLU A 132 2.25 -16.28 9.37
CA GLU A 132 3.37 -16.66 8.51
C GLU A 132 2.84 -17.07 7.13
N LYS A 133 3.46 -16.58 6.06
CA LYS A 133 3.13 -17.00 4.69
C LYS A 133 3.51 -18.47 4.48
N VAL A 134 2.60 -19.22 3.85
CA VAL A 134 2.75 -20.66 3.53
C VAL A 134 3.14 -20.85 2.07
#